data_AF-A0A930YXT2-F1
#
_entry.id   AF-A0A930YXT2-F1
#
_cell.length_a   1.000
_cell.length_b   1.000
_cell.length_c   1.000
_cell.angle_alpha   90.00
_cell.angle_beta   90.00
_cell.angle_gamma   90.00
#
_symmetry.space_group_name_H-M   'P 1'
#
loop_
_entity.id
_entity.type
_entity.pdbx_description
1 polymer ?
#
loop_
_entity_poly.entity_id
_entity_poly.type
_entity_poly.pdbx_seq_one_letter_code
_entity_poly.pdbx_strand_id
1 'polypeptide(L)'
;MNGFDTAEGRWIDRLGTQLGAPAVADRLEDIECSLASVGLGIVRWYGVRVFNDAIPADTGVPEVEVLSSLLDAEERAGRRDPYRWVASQIHVIAERNRAGDGFGVASI
;
A
#
# COMPACT_ATOMS: atom_id res chain seq x y z
N MET A 1 17.13 -16.74 -7.90
CA MET A 1 17.53 -16.61 -9.32
C MET A 1 16.45 -15.76 -9.96
N ASN A 2 16.75 -14.48 -10.18
CA ASN A 2 15.82 -13.51 -10.77
C ASN A 2 15.72 -13.79 -12.27
N GLY A 3 14.53 -13.74 -12.84
CA GLY A 3 14.29 -14.15 -14.22
C GLY A 3 13.25 -13.28 -14.93
N PHE A 4 13.51 -13.01 -16.21
CA PHE A 4 12.58 -12.36 -17.11
C PHE A 4 11.62 -13.41 -17.67
N ASP A 5 10.33 -13.28 -17.39
CA ASP A 5 9.32 -14.14 -17.98
C ASP A 5 9.07 -13.72 -19.42
N THR A 6 9.44 -14.60 -20.35
CA THR A 6 9.33 -14.37 -21.78
C THR A 6 7.90 -14.59 -22.30
N ALA A 7 7.03 -15.26 -21.54
CA ALA A 7 5.63 -15.50 -21.92
C ALA A 7 4.76 -14.24 -21.72
N GLU A 8 5.04 -13.44 -20.69
CA GLU A 8 4.30 -12.20 -20.38
C GLU A 8 5.13 -10.91 -20.58
N GLY A 9 6.42 -11.03 -20.91
CA GLY A 9 7.30 -9.88 -21.13
C GLY A 9 7.57 -9.06 -19.87
N ARG A 10 7.57 -9.70 -18.68
CA ARG A 10 7.70 -9.03 -17.38
C ARG A 10 8.81 -9.62 -16.52
N TRP A 11 9.43 -8.77 -15.71
CA TRP A 11 10.39 -9.17 -14.69
C TRP A 11 9.65 -9.82 -13.52
N ILE A 12 9.95 -11.09 -13.22
CA ILE A 12 9.49 -11.75 -12.00
C ILE A 12 10.58 -11.56 -10.94
N ASP A 13 10.45 -10.52 -10.12
CA ASP A 13 11.14 -10.50 -8.84
C ASP A 13 10.40 -11.43 -7.89
N ARG A 14 11.07 -12.52 -7.47
CA ARG A 14 10.62 -13.33 -6.34
C ARG A 14 10.88 -12.54 -5.05
N LEU A 15 10.15 -11.44 -4.85
CA LEU A 15 9.94 -10.90 -3.53
C LEU A 15 9.00 -11.91 -2.85
N GLY A 16 9.60 -12.92 -2.23
CA GLY A 16 8.87 -13.80 -1.34
C GLY A 16 8.23 -12.93 -0.29
N THR A 17 6.91 -12.80 -0.34
CA THR A 17 6.17 -12.26 0.80
C THR A 17 6.53 -13.10 2.02
N GLN A 18 6.27 -12.59 3.23
CA GLN A 18 6.38 -13.43 4.43
C GLN A 18 5.45 -14.66 4.40
N LEU A 19 4.59 -14.78 3.38
CA LEU A 19 3.71 -15.91 3.10
C LEU A 19 4.32 -16.92 2.11
N GLY A 20 5.57 -16.75 1.67
CA GLY A 20 6.28 -17.72 0.82
C GLY A 20 5.77 -17.84 -0.62
N ALA A 21 4.83 -16.99 -1.03
CA ALA A 21 4.27 -16.95 -2.37
C ALA A 21 4.90 -15.83 -3.21
N PRO A 22 5.01 -16.01 -4.55
CA PRO A 22 5.31 -14.90 -5.45
C PRO A 22 4.19 -13.87 -5.31
N ALA A 23 4.52 -12.66 -4.90
CA ALA A 23 3.58 -11.55 -4.94
C ALA A 23 4.08 -10.46 -5.87
N VAL A 24 3.13 -9.88 -6.58
CA VAL A 24 3.32 -8.64 -7.32
C VAL A 24 2.87 -7.53 -6.39
N ALA A 25 3.65 -6.46 -6.29
CA ALA A 25 3.24 -5.29 -5.53
C ALA A 25 2.04 -4.64 -6.22
N ASP A 26 0.94 -4.47 -5.49
CA ASP A 26 -0.21 -3.71 -5.98
C ASP A 26 0.18 -2.25 -6.17
N ARG A 27 -0.21 -1.67 -7.31
CA ARG A 27 -0.09 -0.23 -7.52
C ARG A 27 -1.36 0.46 -7.05
N LEU A 28 -1.23 1.65 -6.47
CA LEU A 28 -2.38 2.44 -6.03
C LEU A 28 -3.38 2.70 -7.17
N GLU A 29 -2.88 2.93 -8.39
CA GLU A 29 -3.68 3.14 -9.60
C GLU A 29 -4.57 1.92 -9.94
N ASP A 30 -4.05 0.71 -9.76
CA ASP A 30 -4.78 -0.53 -10.02
C ASP A 30 -5.87 -0.78 -8.95
N ILE A 31 -5.57 -0.45 -7.69
CA ILE A 31 -6.53 -0.49 -6.59
C ILE A 31 -7.65 0.53 -6.81
N GLU A 32 -7.31 1.74 -7.23
CA GLU A 32 -8.27 2.81 -7.53
C GLU A 32 -9.21 2.41 -8.68
N CYS A 33 -8.66 1.88 -9.78
CA CYS A 33 -9.48 1.36 -10.89
C CYS A 33 -10.44 0.26 -10.44
N SER A 34 -9.95 -0.67 -9.61
CA SER A 34 -10.76 -1.78 -9.10
C SER A 34 -11.92 -1.28 -8.23
N LEU A 35 -11.66 -0.33 -7.33
CA LEU A 35 -12.69 0.30 -6.49
C LEU A 35 -13.70 1.11 -7.32
N ALA A 36 -13.23 1.87 -8.30
CA ALA A 36 -14.09 2.64 -9.19
C ALA A 36 -15.06 1.75 -9.96
N SER A 37 -14.62 0.55 -10.40
CA SER A 37 -15.47 -0.40 -11.13
C SER A 37 -16.69 -0.88 -10.33
N VAL A 38 -16.65 -0.80 -9.00
CA VAL A 38 -17.76 -1.15 -8.11
C VAL A 38 -18.44 0.07 -7.47
N GLY A 39 -18.14 1.27 -7.97
CA GLY A 39 -18.73 2.53 -7.52
C GLY A 39 -18.18 3.06 -6.19
N LEU A 40 -16.95 2.70 -5.83
CA LEU A 40 -16.23 3.23 -4.68
C LEU A 40 -15.15 4.22 -5.13
N GLY A 41 -14.89 5.27 -4.36
CA GLY A 41 -13.78 6.21 -4.55
C GLY A 41 -12.87 6.22 -3.32
N ILE A 42 -11.56 6.33 -3.53
CA ILE A 42 -10.59 6.44 -2.42
C ILE A 42 -10.71 7.82 -1.78
N VAL A 43 -10.98 7.85 -0.47
CA VAL A 43 -11.02 9.08 0.34
C VAL A 43 -9.67 9.33 1.00
N ARG A 44 -8.98 8.26 1.38
CA ARG A 44 -7.66 8.33 2.01
C ARG A 44 -6.94 7.00 1.87
N TRP A 45 -5.62 7.04 1.91
CA TRP A 45 -4.79 5.86 2.00
C TRP A 45 -3.58 6.09 2.91
N TYR A 46 -3.05 5.00 3.42
CA TYR A 46 -1.91 4.99 4.32
C TYR A 46 -0.93 3.88 3.93
N GLY A 47 0.35 4.16 4.05
CA GLY A 47 1.39 3.13 4.04
C GLY A 47 1.43 2.42 5.39
N VAL A 48 1.52 1.09 5.39
CA VAL A 48 1.58 0.26 6.59
C VAL A 48 2.90 -0.51 6.61
N ARG A 49 3.56 -0.54 7.78
CA ARG A 49 4.91 -1.06 8.00
C ARG A 49 5.94 -0.36 7.12
N VAL A 50 6.12 0.94 7.34
CA VAL A 50 7.11 1.74 6.60
C VAL A 50 8.53 1.40 7.08
N PHE A 51 8.72 1.21 8.39
CA PHE A 51 10.02 0.92 8.98
C PHE A 51 10.14 -0.53 9.44
N ASN A 52 9.05 -1.10 9.97
CA ASN A 52 9.04 -2.44 10.54
C ASN A 52 9.28 -3.55 9.51
N ASP A 53 9.09 -3.29 8.22
CA ASP A 53 9.30 -4.32 7.19
C ASP A 53 10.76 -4.80 7.08
N ALA A 54 11.72 -3.94 7.41
CA ALA A 54 13.14 -4.27 7.40
C ALA A 54 13.60 -5.05 8.65
N ILE A 55 12.73 -5.22 9.65
CA ILE A 55 13.07 -5.84 10.93
C ILE A 55 12.77 -7.36 10.88
N PRO A 56 13.74 -8.23 11.22
CA PRO A 56 13.52 -9.67 11.30
C PRO A 56 12.39 -10.02 12.28
N ALA A 57 11.56 -11.00 11.92
CA ALA A 57 10.39 -11.38 12.72
C ALA A 57 10.74 -12.00 14.09
N ASP A 58 11.98 -12.48 14.27
CA ASP A 58 12.53 -12.99 15.53
C ASP A 58 13.14 -11.90 16.41
N THR A 59 13.09 -10.63 15.97
CA THR A 59 13.50 -9.49 16.80
C THR A 59 12.52 -9.34 17.96
N GLY A 60 13.05 -9.31 19.19
CA GLY A 60 12.26 -9.10 20.39
C GLY A 60 11.52 -7.76 20.39
N VAL A 61 10.39 -7.70 21.09
CA VAL A 61 9.61 -6.47 21.25
C VAL A 61 10.42 -5.46 22.08
N PRO A 62 10.57 -4.20 21.64
CA PRO A 62 11.23 -3.15 22.43
C PRO A 62 10.51 -2.88 23.76
N GLU A 63 11.21 -2.23 24.69
CA GLU A 63 10.60 -1.66 25.90
C GLU A 63 9.42 -0.73 25.56
N VAL A 64 8.41 -0.67 26.44
CA VAL A 64 7.11 -0.03 26.17
C VAL A 64 7.26 1.44 25.75
N GLU A 65 8.15 2.20 26.38
CA GLU A 65 8.37 3.61 26.08
C GLU A 65 8.97 3.80 24.68
N VAL A 66 9.86 2.90 24.28
CA VAL A 66 10.47 2.89 22.95
C VAL A 66 9.44 2.45 21.91
N LEU A 67 8.64 1.43 22.22
CA LEU A 67 7.58 0.94 21.35
C LEU A 67 6.57 2.04 21.03
N SER A 68 6.13 2.82 22.02
CA SER A 68 5.22 3.95 21.79
C SER A 68 5.81 4.96 20.80
N SER A 69 7.08 5.30 20.96
CA SER A 69 7.78 6.25 20.08
C SER A 69 7.91 5.72 18.64
N LEU A 70 8.13 4.42 18.48
CA LEU A 70 8.20 3.76 17.17
C LEU A 70 6.83 3.71 16.49
N LEU A 71 5.76 3.43 17.24
CA LEU A 71 4.39 3.43 16.72
C LEU A 71 3.97 4.83 16.25
N ASP A 72 4.30 5.87 17.01
CA ASP A 72 4.06 7.27 16.60
C ASP A 72 4.81 7.62 15.31
N ALA A 73 6.05 7.14 15.18
CA ALA A 73 6.85 7.33 13.97
C ALA A 73 6.23 6.60 12.77
N GLU A 74 5.80 5.35 12.94
CA GLU A 74 5.11 4.57 11.91
C GLU A 74 3.81 5.22 11.47
N GLU A 75 2.96 5.67 12.41
CA GLU A 75 1.71 6.33 12.06
C GLU A 75 1.97 7.61 11.24
N ARG A 76 2.94 8.43 11.65
CA ARG A 76 3.31 9.65 10.92
C ARG A 76 3.86 9.34 9.53
N ALA A 77 4.69 8.31 9.41
CA ALA A 77 5.26 7.88 8.14
C ALA A 77 4.18 7.35 7.19
N GLY A 78 3.25 6.53 7.70
CA GLY A 78 2.15 5.96 6.93
C GLY A 78 1.20 7.00 6.32
N ARG A 79 1.18 8.23 6.86
CA ARG A 79 0.35 9.34 6.36
C ARG A 79 1.04 10.24 5.34
N ARG A 80 2.37 10.19 5.22
CA ARG A 80 3.16 11.28 4.63
C ARG A 80 4.00 10.83 3.43
N ASP A 81 4.02 11.65 2.38
CA ASP A 81 4.96 11.47 1.26
C ASP A 81 6.37 11.89 1.67
N PRO A 82 7.43 11.20 1.19
CA PRO A 82 7.38 10.02 0.32
C PRO A 82 7.21 8.69 1.09
N TYR A 83 7.25 8.72 2.43
CA TYR A 83 7.30 7.53 3.28
C TYR A 83 6.20 6.50 3.03
N ARG A 84 4.96 6.95 2.83
CA ARG A 84 3.84 6.03 2.62
C ARG A 84 3.91 5.25 1.30
N TRP A 85 4.72 5.67 0.32
CA TRP A 85 4.91 4.96 -0.95
C TRP A 85 5.84 3.76 -0.86
N VAL A 86 6.74 3.73 0.12
CA VAL A 86 7.71 2.63 0.28
C VAL A 86 7.23 1.56 1.26
N ALA A 87 6.00 1.70 1.76
CA ALA A 87 5.41 0.77 2.69
C ALA A 87 5.14 -0.59 2.04
N SER A 88 5.35 -1.67 2.80
CA SER A 88 5.08 -3.03 2.34
C SER A 88 3.59 -3.32 2.08
N GLN A 89 2.70 -2.52 2.67
CA GLN A 89 1.25 -2.69 2.64
C GLN A 89 0.56 -1.33 2.47
N ILE A 90 -0.60 -1.33 1.82
CA ILE A 90 -1.44 -0.14 1.62
C ILE A 90 -2.78 -0.36 2.32
N HIS A 91 -3.17 0.56 3.19
CA HIS A 91 -4.50 0.61 3.78
C HIS A 91 -5.31 1.72 3.12
N VAL A 92 -6.40 1.36 2.46
CA VAL A 92 -7.28 2.29 1.74
C VAL A 92 -8.60 2.45 2.49
N ILE A 93 -9.02 3.70 2.65
CA ILE A 93 -10.38 4.07 3.06
C ILE A 93 -11.10 4.56 1.81
N ALA A 94 -12.15 3.85 1.42
CA ALA A 94 -12.97 4.17 0.27
C ALA A 94 -14.44 4.33 0.67
N GLU A 95 -15.14 5.23 -0.01
CA GLU A 95 -16.57 5.49 0.19
C GLU A 95 -17.34 5.25 -1.10
N ARG A 96 -18.63 4.95 -0.98
CA ARG A 96 -19.52 4.78 -2.14
C ARG A 96 -19.81 6.14 -2.76
N ASN A 97 -19.55 6.24 -4.06
CA ASN A 97 -19.94 7.40 -4.84
C ASN A 97 -21.47 7.47 -4.84
N ARG A 98 -22.03 8.52 -4.24
CA ARG A 98 -23.48 8.71 -4.28
C ARG A 98 -23.85 9.04 -5.72
N ALA A 99 -24.74 8.24 -6.31
CA ALA A 99 -25.33 8.58 -7.59
C ALA A 99 -26.12 9.89 -7.41
N GLY A 100 -25.54 11.01 -7.81
CA GLY A 100 -26.15 12.34 -7.63
C GLY A 100 -25.17 13.52 -7.57
N ASP A 101 -23.88 13.27 -7.31
CA ASP A 101 -22.89 14.35 -7.17
C ASP A 101 -22.31 14.64 -8.56
N GLY A 102 -22.99 15.54 -9.28
CA GLY A 102 -22.87 15.75 -10.72
C GLY A 102 -21.45 15.86 -11.28
N PHE A 103 -21.22 15.09 -12.35
CA PHE A 103 -20.20 15.38 -13.35
C PHE A 103 -20.50 16.74 -13.99
N GLY A 104 -19.94 17.81 -13.43
CA GLY A 104 -19.78 19.08 -14.12
C GLY A 104 -18.66 18.93 -15.15
N VAL A 105 -19.00 18.48 -16.35
CA VAL A 105 -18.13 18.64 -17.52
C VAL A 105 -17.99 20.15 -17.80
N ALA A 106 -16.87 20.74 -17.39
CA ALA A 106 -16.45 22.03 -17.91
C ALA A 106 -15.81 21.78 -19.29
N SER A 107 -16.63 21.89 -20.34
CA SER A 107 -16.13 22.17 -21.68
C SER A 107 -15.55 23.58 -21.69
N ILE A 108 -14.26 23.72 -21.98
CA ILE A 108 -13.68 24.83 -22.78
C ILE A 108 -12.57 24.22 -23.63
#